data_AF-A0A949K214-F1
#
_entry.id   AF-A0A949K214-F1
#
_cell.length_a   1.000
_cell.length_b   1.000
_cell.length_c   1.000
_cell.angle_alpha   90.00
_cell.angle_beta   90.00
_cell.angle_gamma   90.00
#
_symmetry.space_group_name_H-M   'P 1'
#
loop_
_entity.id
_entity.type
_entity.pdbx_description
1 polymer ?
#
loop_
_entity_poly.entity_id
_entity_poly.type
_entity_poly.pdbx_seq_one_letter_code
_entity_poly.pdbx_strand_id
1 'polypeptide(L)'
;MLGKSLRTVQKYETGEIEVSVVVVNHLAKILDASPTYILGYENNTAPISSMADILSFLFQLNKVSTLNFDIDVQKPPRSSDWTCSIRFNGRDMDAAHNADMCLVLEQWEEMREELRSYYAPYAKVHKWQDQTIAHYVGASVECVEPEELSEEERLARHRAYLEKQYGSQE
;
A
#
# COMPACT_ATOMS: atom_id res chain seq x y z
N MET A 1 16.39 -22.74 -17.87
CA MET A 1 16.82 -21.56 -18.68
C MET A 1 15.64 -20.59 -18.79
N LEU A 2 15.91 -19.28 -18.86
CA LEU A 2 14.89 -18.21 -18.82
C LEU A 2 14.01 -18.09 -20.07
N GLY A 3 14.27 -18.86 -21.14
CA GLY A 3 13.53 -18.76 -22.40
C GLY A 3 13.68 -17.40 -23.10
N LYS A 4 14.74 -16.64 -22.78
CA LYS A 4 15.08 -15.35 -23.40
C LYS A 4 16.38 -15.48 -24.18
N SER A 5 16.53 -14.66 -25.23
CA SER A 5 17.77 -14.59 -26.00
C SER A 5 18.91 -14.00 -25.17
N LEU A 6 20.17 -14.34 -25.48
CA LEU A 6 21.34 -13.74 -24.83
C LEU A 6 21.31 -12.21 -24.93
N ARG A 7 20.94 -11.66 -26.09
CA ARG A 7 20.77 -10.21 -26.28
C ARG A 7 19.75 -9.62 -25.31
N THR A 8 18.61 -10.29 -25.11
CA THR A 8 17.58 -9.82 -24.15
C THR A 8 18.12 -9.83 -22.72
N VAL A 9 18.86 -10.88 -22.34
CA VAL A 9 19.48 -10.96 -21.01
C VAL A 9 20.51 -9.86 -20.82
N GLN A 10 21.37 -9.61 -21.81
CA GLN A 10 22.33 -8.51 -21.77
C GLN A 10 21.65 -7.14 -21.61
N LYS A 11 20.51 -6.92 -22.28
CA LYS A 11 19.72 -5.69 -22.10
C LYS A 11 19.15 -5.53 -20.71
N TYR A 12 18.82 -6.63 -20.03
CA TYR A 12 18.45 -6.59 -18.61
C TYR A 12 19.64 -6.20 -17.75
N GLU A 13 20.81 -6.81 -17.98
CA GLU A 13 22.04 -6.54 -17.23
C GLU A 13 22.56 -5.11 -17.41
N THR A 14 22.36 -4.51 -18.58
CA THR A 14 22.75 -3.12 -18.86
C THR A 14 21.68 -2.09 -18.45
N GLY A 15 20.49 -2.54 -18.01
CA GLY A 15 19.35 -1.66 -17.72
C GLY A 15 18.72 -1.01 -18.95
N GLU A 16 19.01 -1.51 -20.16
CA GLU A 16 18.43 -0.99 -21.41
C GLU A 16 16.92 -1.28 -21.50
N ILE A 17 16.47 -2.39 -20.90
CA ILE A 17 15.05 -2.73 -20.79
C ILE A 17 14.74 -3.22 -19.38
N GLU A 18 13.53 -2.91 -18.89
CA GLU A 18 13.06 -3.40 -17.61
C GLU A 18 12.79 -4.92 -17.63
N VAL A 19 13.14 -5.58 -16.52
CA VAL A 19 12.84 -6.98 -16.29
C VAL A 19 11.41 -7.09 -15.78
N SER A 20 10.55 -7.84 -16.47
CA SER A 20 9.19 -8.05 -15.97
C SER A 20 9.19 -8.89 -14.69
N VAL A 21 8.23 -8.66 -13.79
CA VAL A 21 8.11 -9.40 -12.51
C VAL A 21 8.05 -10.93 -12.72
N VAL A 22 7.50 -11.39 -13.84
CA VAL A 22 7.47 -12.82 -14.21
C VAL A 22 8.89 -13.37 -14.42
N VAL A 23 9.74 -12.61 -15.09
CA VAL A 23 11.15 -12.97 -15.31
C VAL A 23 11.92 -12.91 -13.99
N VAL A 24 11.68 -11.89 -13.15
CA VAL A 24 12.25 -11.79 -11.79
C VAL A 24 11.89 -13.02 -10.95
N ASN A 25 10.61 -13.41 -10.92
CA ASN A 25 10.14 -14.58 -10.19
C ASN A 25 10.78 -15.89 -10.69
N HIS A 26 11.02 -16.01 -12.00
CA HIS A 26 11.71 -17.16 -12.57
C HIS A 26 13.20 -17.16 -12.20
N LEU A 27 13.87 -16.01 -12.26
CA LEU A 27 15.26 -15.84 -11.82
C LEU A 27 15.42 -16.22 -10.35
N ALA A 28 14.57 -15.67 -9.48
CA ALA A 28 14.50 -15.98 -8.05
C ALA A 28 14.41 -17.51 -7.80
N LYS A 29 13.55 -18.20 -8.55
CA LYS A 29 13.43 -19.67 -8.46
C LYS A 29 14.68 -20.43 -8.91
N ILE A 30 15.36 -19.96 -9.96
CA ILE A 30 16.58 -20.62 -10.48
C ILE A 30 17.75 -20.42 -9.52
N LEU A 31 17.84 -19.24 -8.91
CA LEU A 31 18.95 -18.82 -8.06
C LEU A 31 18.74 -19.13 -6.58
N ASP A 32 17.60 -19.72 -6.21
CA ASP A 32 17.17 -19.97 -4.83
C ASP A 32 17.24 -18.70 -3.95
N ALA A 33 16.72 -17.60 -4.51
CA ALA A 33 16.71 -16.27 -3.89
C ALA A 33 15.29 -15.68 -3.87
N SER A 34 15.07 -14.58 -3.15
CA SER A 34 13.79 -13.87 -3.18
C SER A 34 13.70 -12.91 -4.39
N PRO A 35 12.50 -12.66 -4.95
CA PRO A 35 12.30 -11.65 -5.99
C PRO A 35 12.77 -10.24 -5.57
N THR A 36 12.56 -9.88 -4.29
CA THR A 36 13.02 -8.62 -3.70
C THR A 36 14.54 -8.52 -3.68
N TYR A 37 15.24 -9.61 -3.36
CA TYR A 37 16.71 -9.67 -3.43
C TYR A 37 17.22 -9.47 -4.86
N ILE A 38 16.59 -10.11 -5.85
CA ILE A 38 16.95 -9.94 -7.27
C ILE A 38 16.77 -8.47 -7.72
N LEU A 39 15.76 -7.79 -7.20
CA LEU A 39 15.50 -6.37 -7.49
C LEU A 39 16.36 -5.41 -6.66
N GLY A 40 17.19 -5.91 -5.73
CA GLY A 40 17.94 -5.06 -4.81
C GLY A 40 17.05 -4.27 -3.85
N TYR A 41 15.82 -4.72 -3.62
CA TYR A 41 14.94 -4.11 -2.63
C TYR A 41 15.40 -4.50 -1.23
N GLU A 42 16.09 -3.58 -0.57
CA GLU A 42 16.41 -3.71 0.84
C GLU A 42 15.18 -3.34 1.66
N ASN A 43 14.71 -4.27 2.48
CA ASN A 43 13.61 -4.05 3.40
C ASN A 43 14.12 -3.19 4.58
N ASN A 44 14.40 -1.90 4.30
CA ASN A 44 15.04 -0.94 5.20
C ASN A 44 14.04 -0.31 6.20
N THR A 45 12.85 -0.87 6.34
CA THR A 45 11.92 -0.45 7.39
C THR A 45 12.44 -0.91 8.74
N ALA A 46 12.69 0.04 9.65
CA ALA A 46 12.97 -0.28 11.04
C ALA A 46 11.86 -1.20 11.59
N PRO A 47 12.20 -2.25 12.37
CA PRO A 47 11.19 -3.12 12.95
C PRO A 47 10.19 -2.30 13.78
N ILE A 48 8.89 -2.58 13.63
CA ILE A 48 7.87 -2.02 14.51
C ILE A 48 8.14 -2.52 15.93
N SER A 49 8.51 -1.60 16.82
CA SER A 49 8.91 -1.89 18.20
C SER A 49 8.02 -1.20 19.24
N SER A 50 7.22 -0.23 18.79
CA SER A 50 6.37 0.60 19.65
C SER A 50 5.08 1.02 18.96
N MET A 51 4.12 1.52 19.74
CA MET A 51 2.92 2.16 19.22
C MET A 51 3.27 3.42 18.39
N ALA A 52 4.36 4.11 18.72
CA ALA A 52 4.79 5.29 17.97
C ALA A 52 5.20 4.95 16.53
N ASP A 53 5.80 3.78 16.30
CA ASP A 53 6.16 3.32 14.95
C ASP A 53 4.91 3.09 14.09
N ILE A 54 3.85 2.53 14.69
CA ILE A 54 2.55 2.31 14.03
C ILE A 54 1.91 3.67 13.68
N LEU A 55 1.88 4.60 14.64
CA LEU A 55 1.31 5.94 14.40
C LEU A 55 2.10 6.71 13.34
N SER A 56 3.43 6.63 13.38
CA SER A 56 4.31 7.24 12.38
C SER A 56 4.01 6.71 10.98
N PHE A 57 3.88 5.39 10.82
CA PHE A 57 3.47 4.79 9.56
C PHE A 57 2.12 5.33 9.07
N LEU A 58 1.10 5.38 9.94
CA LEU A 58 -0.23 5.89 9.58
C LEU A 58 -0.19 7.38 9.18
N PHE A 59 0.62 8.20 9.84
CA PHE A 59 0.79 9.61 9.48
C PHE A 59 1.52 9.80 8.15
N GLN A 60 2.50 8.94 7.84
CA GLN A 60 3.17 8.94 6.54
C GLN A 60 2.22 8.48 5.43
N LEU A 61 1.38 7.47 5.70
CA LEU A 61 0.36 6.99 4.77
C LEU A 61 -0.60 8.12 4.35
N ASN A 62 -0.98 8.99 5.28
CA ASN A 62 -1.86 10.14 5.03
C ASN A 62 -1.25 11.20 4.08
N LYS A 63 0.05 11.15 3.83
CA LYS A 63 0.73 12.09 2.92
C LYS A 63 0.76 11.60 1.47
N VAL A 64 0.43 10.34 1.21
CA VAL A 64 0.53 9.76 -0.13
C VAL A 64 -0.59 10.33 -1.02
N SER A 65 -0.23 11.11 -2.04
CA SER A 65 -1.20 11.85 -2.86
C SER A 65 -2.08 10.97 -3.75
N THR A 66 -1.62 9.75 -4.02
CA THR A 66 -2.27 8.81 -4.96
C THR A 66 -3.02 7.70 -4.25
N LEU A 67 -3.13 7.76 -2.91
CA LEU A 67 -3.77 6.74 -2.09
C LEU A 67 -4.68 7.44 -1.05
N ASN A 68 -5.98 7.41 -1.31
CA ASN A 68 -6.99 8.03 -0.44
C ASN A 68 -7.66 6.97 0.43
N PHE A 69 -7.88 7.28 1.70
CA PHE A 69 -8.62 6.42 2.59
C PHE A 69 -9.56 7.21 3.51
N ASP A 70 -10.65 6.56 3.89
CA ASP A 70 -11.55 7.00 4.93
C ASP A 70 -11.21 6.28 6.24
N ILE A 71 -11.51 6.91 7.38
CA ILE A 71 -11.54 6.25 8.68
C ILE A 71 -13.00 6.14 9.11
N ASP A 72 -13.54 4.93 9.07
CA ASP A 72 -14.89 4.66 9.57
C ASP A 72 -14.80 4.43 11.09
N VAL A 73 -15.51 5.26 11.86
CA VAL A 73 -15.53 5.19 13.32
C VAL A 73 -16.92 4.79 13.78
N GLN A 74 -17.01 3.62 14.42
CA GLN A 74 -18.19 3.19 15.14
C GLN A 74 -17.91 3.31 16.64
N LYS A 75 -18.73 4.09 17.35
CA LYS A 75 -18.62 4.25 18.80
C LYS A 75 -19.95 4.66 19.45
N PRO A 76 -20.14 4.40 20.76
CA PRO A 76 -21.32 4.87 21.49
C PRO A 76 -21.49 6.40 21.48
N PRO A 77 -22.75 6.91 21.52
CA PRO A 77 -24.01 6.16 21.57
C PRO A 77 -24.53 5.72 20.19
N ARG A 78 -23.83 6.05 19.09
CA ARG A 78 -24.29 5.79 17.71
C ARG A 78 -24.11 4.33 17.29
N SER A 79 -23.21 3.60 17.94
CA SER A 79 -23.01 2.15 17.84
C SER A 79 -22.88 1.55 19.24
N SER A 80 -23.29 0.30 19.43
CA SER A 80 -23.01 -0.46 20.66
C SER A 80 -21.54 -0.84 20.78
N ASP A 81 -20.84 -0.94 19.64
CA ASP A 81 -19.45 -1.33 19.56
C ASP A 81 -18.54 -0.11 19.44
N TRP A 82 -17.27 -0.30 19.81
CA TRP A 82 -16.20 0.66 19.52
C TRP A 82 -15.18 0.03 18.59
N THR A 83 -15.29 0.36 17.30
CA THR A 83 -14.38 -0.10 16.25
C THR A 83 -14.00 1.05 15.33
N CYS A 84 -12.78 1.00 14.80
CA CYS A 84 -12.31 1.91 13.77
C CYS A 84 -11.69 1.08 12.64
N SER A 85 -12.02 1.42 11.40
CA SER A 85 -11.42 0.79 10.21
C SER A 85 -10.92 1.84 9.23
N ILE A 86 -9.79 1.55 8.58
CA ILE A 86 -9.30 2.30 7.43
C ILE A 86 -9.91 1.66 6.18
N ARG A 87 -10.60 2.46 5.36
CA ARG A 87 -11.29 2.00 4.16
C ARG A 87 -10.72 2.68 2.93
N PHE A 88 -10.28 1.88 1.97
CA PHE A 88 -9.88 2.33 0.64
C PHE A 88 -11.05 2.14 -0.33
N ASN A 89 -11.33 3.14 -1.17
CA ASN A 89 -12.33 3.04 -2.22
C ASN A 89 -11.64 2.73 -3.54
N GLY A 90 -11.66 1.47 -3.98
CA GLY A 90 -11.03 1.04 -5.24
C GLY A 90 -11.65 1.62 -6.51
N ARG A 91 -12.73 2.41 -6.41
CA ARG A 91 -13.35 3.15 -7.53
C ARG A 91 -13.08 4.66 -7.47
N ASP A 92 -12.27 5.12 -6.53
CA ASP A 92 -11.86 6.52 -6.46
C ASP A 92 -10.92 6.83 -7.63
N MET A 93 -11.40 7.65 -8.57
CA MET A 93 -10.66 8.02 -9.78
C MET A 93 -9.52 9.01 -9.50
N ASP A 94 -9.55 9.68 -8.35
CA ASP A 94 -8.51 10.63 -7.93
C ASP A 94 -7.38 9.93 -7.14
N ALA A 95 -7.55 8.65 -6.78
CA ALA A 95 -6.57 7.85 -6.05
C ALA A 95 -6.09 6.64 -6.88
N ALA A 96 -5.07 6.87 -7.71
CA ALA A 96 -4.56 5.87 -8.65
C ALA A 96 -4.18 4.51 -8.02
N HIS A 97 -3.74 4.49 -6.76
CA HIS A 97 -3.32 3.26 -6.08
C HIS A 97 -4.42 2.58 -5.26
N ASN A 98 -5.62 3.16 -5.15
CA ASN A 98 -6.69 2.56 -4.33
C ASN A 98 -7.15 1.20 -4.88
N ALA A 99 -7.25 1.06 -6.20
CA ALA A 99 -7.66 -0.21 -6.82
C ALA A 99 -6.65 -1.33 -6.51
N ASP A 100 -5.36 -1.04 -6.66
CA ASP A 100 -4.27 -1.95 -6.31
C ASP A 100 -4.29 -2.29 -4.82
N MET A 101 -4.48 -1.30 -3.94
CA MET A 101 -4.57 -1.52 -2.51
C MET A 101 -5.75 -2.45 -2.15
N CYS A 102 -6.92 -2.26 -2.78
CA CYS A 102 -8.05 -3.17 -2.59
C CYS A 102 -7.73 -4.61 -3.01
N LEU A 103 -7.06 -4.79 -4.16
CA LEU A 103 -6.65 -6.12 -4.64
C LEU A 103 -5.65 -6.79 -3.69
N VAL A 104 -4.67 -6.04 -3.18
CA VAL A 104 -3.69 -6.54 -2.23
C VAL A 104 -4.36 -6.93 -0.90
N LEU A 105 -5.27 -6.10 -0.39
CA LEU A 105 -5.99 -6.39 0.87
C LEU A 105 -6.90 -7.60 0.75
N GLU A 106 -7.58 -7.78 -0.38
CA GLU A 106 -8.41 -8.96 -0.66
C GLU A 106 -7.59 -10.24 -0.60
N GLN A 107 -6.48 -10.30 -1.37
CA GLN A 107 -5.57 -11.44 -1.35
C GLN A 107 -4.92 -11.65 0.02
N TRP A 108 -4.62 -10.57 0.74
CA TRP A 108 -4.01 -10.67 2.06
C TRP A 108 -4.95 -11.34 3.07
N GLU A 109 -6.24 -11.00 3.06
CA GLU A 109 -7.19 -11.65 3.96
C GLU A 109 -7.38 -13.14 3.63
N GLU A 110 -7.40 -13.53 2.35
CA GLU A 110 -7.38 -14.94 1.94
C GLU A 110 -6.16 -15.68 2.53
N MET A 111 -4.96 -15.09 2.38
CA MET A 111 -3.72 -15.67 2.92
C MET A 111 -3.72 -15.74 4.45
N ARG A 112 -4.31 -14.74 5.13
CA ARG A 112 -4.46 -14.75 6.59
C ARG A 112 -5.43 -15.85 7.03
N GLU A 113 -6.53 -16.06 6.30
CA GLU A 113 -7.51 -17.08 6.63
C GLU A 113 -6.92 -18.50 6.45
N GLU A 114 -6.17 -18.74 5.38
CA GLU A 114 -5.43 -20.00 5.21
C GLU A 114 -4.44 -20.26 6.35
N LEU A 115 -3.79 -19.21 6.87
CA LEU A 115 -2.85 -19.33 7.98
C LEU A 115 -3.59 -19.59 9.31
N ARG A 116 -4.70 -18.89 9.58
CA ARG A 116 -5.52 -19.07 10.79
C ARG A 116 -6.19 -20.45 10.82
N SER A 117 -6.55 -20.99 9.66
CA SER A 117 -7.14 -22.33 9.50
C SER A 117 -6.09 -23.46 9.43
N TYR A 118 -4.79 -23.14 9.49
CA TYR A 118 -3.67 -24.08 9.34
C TYR A 118 -3.63 -24.80 7.99
N TYR A 119 -4.36 -24.31 6.98
CA TYR A 119 -4.34 -24.87 5.63
C TYR A 119 -3.00 -24.68 4.93
N ALA A 120 -2.31 -23.56 5.22
CA ALA A 120 -1.01 -23.24 4.64
C ALA A 120 0.05 -22.91 5.70
N PRO A 121 1.32 -23.28 5.46
CA PRO A 121 2.42 -22.86 6.32
C PRO A 121 2.78 -21.39 6.08
N TYR A 122 3.39 -20.76 7.09
CA TYR A 122 3.87 -19.37 7.00
C TYR A 122 4.80 -19.11 5.79
N ALA A 123 5.57 -20.10 5.36
CA ALA A 123 6.44 -20.00 4.17
C ALA A 123 5.66 -19.66 2.88
N LYS A 124 4.40 -20.11 2.74
CA LYS A 124 3.54 -19.72 1.62
C LYS A 124 3.21 -18.23 1.67
N VAL A 125 2.86 -17.73 2.86
CA VAL A 125 2.54 -16.31 3.11
C VAL A 125 3.76 -15.43 2.87
N HIS A 126 4.92 -15.79 3.42
CA HIS A 126 6.18 -15.06 3.21
C HIS A 126 6.54 -14.96 1.73
N LYS A 127 6.39 -16.07 0.99
CA LYS A 127 6.65 -16.07 -0.45
C LYS A 127 5.70 -15.15 -1.21
N TRP A 128 4.40 -15.15 -0.86
CA TRP A 128 3.43 -14.22 -1.46
C TRP A 128 3.77 -12.76 -1.13
N GLN A 129 4.18 -12.46 0.11
CA GLN A 129 4.63 -11.13 0.51
C GLN A 129 5.83 -10.66 -0.34
N ASP A 130 6.87 -11.48 -0.48
CA ASP A 130 8.05 -11.16 -1.30
C ASP A 130 7.68 -10.90 -2.77
N GLN A 131 6.79 -11.73 -3.33
CA GLN A 131 6.34 -11.59 -4.72
C GLN A 131 5.49 -10.33 -4.93
N THR A 132 4.63 -10.01 -3.96
CA THR A 132 3.78 -8.82 -3.99
C THR A 132 4.61 -7.56 -3.85
N ILE A 133 5.55 -7.51 -2.91
CA ILE A 133 6.48 -6.38 -2.76
C ILE A 133 7.26 -6.20 -4.07
N ALA A 134 7.85 -7.25 -4.62
CA ALA A 134 8.61 -7.21 -5.87
C ALA A 134 7.80 -6.67 -7.07
N HIS A 135 6.48 -6.90 -7.08
CA HIS A 135 5.60 -6.32 -8.11
C HIS A 135 5.52 -4.79 -8.02
N TYR A 136 5.51 -4.25 -6.79
CA TYR A 136 5.36 -2.81 -6.53
C TYR A 136 6.67 -2.06 -6.27
N VAL A 137 7.85 -2.71 -6.30
CA VAL A 137 9.16 -2.05 -6.05
C VAL A 137 9.38 -0.80 -6.91
N GLY A 138 8.94 -0.83 -8.17
CA GLY A 138 9.06 0.29 -9.10
C GLY A 138 7.94 1.33 -9.03
N ALA A 139 6.88 1.08 -8.26
CA ALA A 139 5.71 1.96 -8.15
C ALA A 139 5.97 3.04 -7.08
N SER A 140 6.75 4.06 -7.45
CA SER A 140 6.99 5.20 -6.56
C SER A 140 5.71 6.00 -6.34
N VAL A 141 5.55 6.52 -5.12
CA VAL A 141 4.46 7.40 -4.74
C VAL A 141 4.99 8.78 -4.36
N GLU A 142 4.19 9.81 -4.61
CA GLU A 142 4.47 11.16 -4.15
C GLU A 142 3.85 11.38 -2.77
N CYS A 143 4.64 11.98 -1.87
CA CYS A 143 4.17 12.41 -0.56
C CYS A 143 4.02 13.94 -0.55
N VAL A 144 2.83 14.41 -0.20
CA VAL A 144 2.50 15.83 -0.11
C VAL A 144 2.25 16.18 1.36
N GLU A 145 2.98 17.17 1.86
CA GLU A 145 2.75 17.70 3.21
C GLU A 145 1.46 18.50 3.27
N PRO A 146 0.71 18.45 4.38
CA PRO A 146 -0.47 19.29 4.57
C PRO A 146 -0.14 20.78 4.43
N GLU A 147 -1.05 21.53 3.80
CA GLU A 147 -0.93 22.98 3.64
C GLU A 147 -0.97 23.68 5.01
N GLU A 148 0.08 24.45 5.34
CA GLU A 148 0.08 25.35 6.48
C GLU A 148 -0.66 26.65 6.13
N LEU A 149 -1.89 26.77 6.64
CA LEU A 149 -2.75 27.94 6.42
C LEU A 149 -2.58 28.98 7.52
N SER A 150 -2.72 30.27 7.16
CA SER A 150 -2.94 31.31 8.16
C SER A 150 -4.22 31.05 8.94
N GLU A 151 -4.31 31.58 10.17
CA GLU A 151 -5.50 31.38 11.01
C GLU A 151 -6.78 31.89 10.32
N GLU A 152 -6.68 33.05 9.65
CA GLU A 152 -7.78 33.66 8.92
C GLU A 152 -8.28 32.76 7.78
N GLU A 153 -7.38 32.26 6.94
CA GLU A 153 -7.71 31.37 5.82
C GLU A 153 -8.29 30.04 6.31
N ARG A 154 -7.71 29.46 7.35
CA ARG A 154 -8.19 28.21 7.95
C ARG A 154 -9.62 28.36 8.47
N LEU A 155 -9.93 29.46 9.16
CA LEU A 155 -11.27 29.76 9.66
C LEU A 155 -12.26 30.04 8.53
N ALA A 156 -11.83 30.71 7.45
CA ALA A 156 -12.67 30.92 6.27
C ALA A 156 -13.04 29.59 5.59
N ARG A 157 -12.06 28.70 5.34
CA ARG A 157 -12.31 27.38 4.75
C ARG A 157 -13.19 26.50 5.65
N HIS A 158 -13.00 26.56 6.97
CA HIS A 158 -13.83 25.83 7.93
C HIS A 158 -15.30 26.26 7.88
N ARG A 159 -15.57 27.57 7.82
CA ARG A 159 -16.95 28.08 7.68
C ARG A 159 -17.61 27.59 6.39
N ALA A 160 -16.90 27.70 5.25
CA ALA A 160 -17.39 27.21 3.96
C ALA A 160 -17.69 25.70 3.98
N TYR A 161 -16.86 24.91 4.66
CA TYR A 161 -17.10 23.48 4.84
C TYR A 161 -18.39 23.19 5.62
N LEU A 162 -18.61 23.88 6.75
CA LEU A 162 -19.82 23.72 7.55
C LEU A 162 -21.09 24.15 6.80
N GLU A 163 -21.04 25.26 6.07
CA GLU A 163 -22.15 25.70 5.21
C GLU A 163 -22.47 24.67 4.13
N LYS A 164 -21.46 24.07 3.49
CA LYS A 164 -21.67 23.00 2.51
C LYS A 164 -22.31 21.75 3.14
N GLN A 165 -21.94 21.42 4.38
CA GLN A 165 -22.39 20.18 5.03
C GLN A 165 -23.78 20.33 5.68
N TYR A 166 -24.14 21.52 6.17
CA TYR A 166 -25.34 21.74 6.98
C TYR A 166 -26.22 22.93 6.55
N GLY A 167 -25.75 23.78 5.64
CA GLY A 167 -26.42 25.04 5.27
C GLY A 167 -27.66 24.91 4.37
N SER A 168 -28.11 23.69 4.06
CA SER A 168 -29.34 23.44 3.28
C SER A 168 -30.50 22.93 4.15
N GLN A 169 -30.48 23.19 5.46
CA GLN A 169 -31.60 22.96 6.36
C GLN A 169 -32.39 24.25 6.62
N GLU A 170 -32.92 24.88 5.58
CA GLU A 170 -34.03 25.86 5.68
C GLU A 170 -35.03 25.66 4.55
#